data_AF-A0A1B6BCR8-F1
#
_entry.id   AF-A0A1B6BCR8-F1
#
_cell.length_a   1.000
_cell.length_b   1.000
_cell.length_c   1.000
_cell.angle_alpha   90.00
_cell.angle_beta   90.00
_cell.angle_gamma   90.00
#
_symmetry.space_group_name_H-M   'P 1'
#
loop_
_entity.id
_entity.type
_entity.pdbx_description
1 polymer ?
#
loop_
_entity_poly.entity_id
_entity_poly.type
_entity_poly.pdbx_seq_one_letter_code
_entity_poly.pdbx_strand_id
1 'polypeptide(L)'
;MIKNMNDFIKVKYNKAPVENTIVMSVANARQNFTNALDNAWSGKEVIIENRRINQKAVLVDMATLNGFFNLMKFSIHFEQDEKLNVYTVSVSELDDYYAEGETKDSALDTLVDLIIEECNGYIKHYDEAKLFFSAEAQLYIKKLIHGGLDKNQVKETLKNGGNF
;
A
#
# COMPACT_ATOMS: atom_id res chain seq x y z
N MET A 1 -3.37 -43.14 3.02
CA MET A 1 -4.37 -42.39 3.81
C MET A 1 -3.60 -41.51 4.77
N ILE A 2 -3.51 -40.20 4.50
CA ILE A 2 -2.75 -39.26 5.33
C ILE A 2 -3.59 -39.01 6.60
N LYS A 3 -3.09 -39.44 7.76
CA LYS A 3 -3.90 -39.45 8.98
C LYS A 3 -3.89 -38.12 9.71
N ASN A 4 -2.83 -37.31 9.62
CA ASN A 4 -2.73 -36.01 10.31
C ASN A 4 -2.09 -34.92 9.42
N MET A 5 -2.39 -33.65 9.69
CA MET A 5 -1.93 -32.48 8.90
C MET A 5 -0.39 -32.37 8.83
N ASN A 6 0.31 -32.82 9.87
CA ASN A 6 1.77 -32.89 9.89
C ASN A 6 2.36 -33.92 8.91
N ASP A 7 1.63 -35.01 8.63
CA ASP A 7 2.04 -36.00 7.64
C ASP A 7 1.78 -35.49 6.21
N PHE A 8 0.76 -34.63 6.03
CA PHE A 8 0.54 -33.92 4.76
C PHE A 8 1.69 -32.95 4.46
N ILE A 9 2.17 -32.23 5.48
CA ILE A 9 3.29 -31.29 5.38
C ILE A 9 4.61 -32.06 5.13
N LYS A 10 4.91 -33.14 5.85
CA LYS A 10 6.14 -33.92 5.62
C LYS A 10 6.23 -34.53 4.21
N VAL A 11 5.10 -34.95 3.63
CA VAL A 11 5.09 -35.55 2.28
C VAL A 11 5.12 -34.49 1.16
N LYS A 12 4.52 -33.30 1.35
CA LYS A 12 4.53 -32.23 0.33
C LYS A 12 5.80 -31.38 0.30
N TYR A 13 6.46 -31.18 1.44
CA TYR A 13 7.52 -30.18 1.58
C TYR A 13 8.93 -30.77 1.62
N ASN A 14 9.09 -32.05 1.26
CA ASN A 14 10.42 -32.66 1.03
C ASN A 14 10.97 -32.38 -0.39
N LYS A 15 10.48 -31.32 -1.04
CA LYS A 15 11.04 -30.79 -2.28
C LYS A 15 12.12 -29.78 -1.90
N ALA A 16 13.23 -29.78 -2.63
CA ALA A 16 14.25 -28.74 -2.58
C ALA A 16 13.59 -27.34 -2.49
N PRO A 17 14.21 -26.35 -1.80
CA PRO A 17 13.66 -25.01 -1.72
C PRO A 17 13.25 -24.58 -3.13
N VAL A 18 11.95 -24.37 -3.32
CA VAL A 18 11.45 -23.84 -4.57
C VAL A 18 12.12 -22.48 -4.71
N GLU A 19 12.79 -22.24 -5.83
CA GLU A 19 13.22 -20.89 -6.19
C GLU A 19 11.95 -20.04 -6.24
N ASN A 20 11.68 -19.35 -5.12
CA ASN A 20 10.47 -18.56 -4.92
C ASN A 20 10.57 -17.19 -5.61
N THR A 21 11.74 -16.89 -6.18
CA THR A 21 12.02 -15.65 -6.89
C THR A 21 12.38 -15.95 -8.34
N ILE A 22 11.70 -15.28 -9.27
CA ILE A 22 11.99 -15.33 -10.70
C ILE A 22 12.48 -13.95 -11.10
N VAL A 23 13.70 -13.88 -11.62
CA VAL A 23 14.27 -12.64 -12.15
C VAL A 23 14.27 -12.68 -13.67
N MET A 24 13.68 -11.67 -14.31
CA MET A 24 13.65 -11.55 -15.76
C MET A 24 13.94 -10.13 -16.23
N SER A 25 14.51 -9.98 -17.43
CA SER A 25 14.68 -8.66 -18.03
C SER A 25 13.33 -8.10 -18.49
N VAL A 26 13.24 -6.77 -18.65
CA VAL A 26 12.06 -6.12 -19.28
C VAL A 26 11.73 -6.75 -20.66
N ALA A 27 12.74 -7.10 -21.45
CA ALA A 27 12.53 -7.72 -22.77
C ALA A 27 11.86 -9.11 -22.65
N ASN A 28 12.34 -9.93 -21.71
CA ASN A 28 11.77 -11.26 -21.47
C ASN A 28 10.37 -11.18 -20.87
N ALA A 29 10.14 -10.26 -19.93
CA ALA A 29 8.84 -10.00 -19.34
C ALA A 29 7.81 -9.59 -20.39
N ARG A 30 8.19 -8.74 -21.35
CA ARG A 30 7.31 -8.34 -22.46
C ARG A 30 6.93 -9.51 -23.37
N GLN A 31 7.89 -10.38 -23.68
CA GLN A 31 7.65 -11.52 -24.56
C GLN A 31 6.84 -12.64 -23.89
N ASN A 32 6.96 -12.77 -22.57
CA ASN A 32 6.37 -13.86 -21.78
C ASN A 32 5.48 -13.33 -20.65
N PHE A 33 4.72 -12.26 -20.91
CA PHE A 33 4.00 -11.55 -19.84
C PHE A 33 2.99 -12.44 -19.11
N THR A 34 2.26 -13.29 -19.83
CA THR A 34 1.35 -14.28 -19.21
C THR A 34 2.09 -15.21 -18.26
N ASN A 35 3.26 -15.73 -18.64
CA ASN A 35 4.05 -16.58 -17.74
C ASN A 35 4.53 -15.81 -16.49
N ALA A 36 4.84 -14.51 -16.63
CA ALA A 36 5.19 -13.67 -15.48
C ALA A 36 4.00 -13.53 -14.52
N LEU A 37 2.79 -13.31 -15.04
CA LEU A 37 1.55 -13.26 -14.26
C LEU A 37 1.24 -14.59 -13.58
N ASP A 38 1.30 -15.70 -14.30
CA ASP A 38 1.02 -17.04 -13.76
C ASP A 38 1.96 -17.37 -12.59
N ASN A 39 3.24 -16.98 -12.71
CA ASN A 39 4.18 -17.14 -11.62
C ASN A 39 3.82 -16.27 -10.41
N ALA A 40 3.48 -14.98 -10.62
CA ALA A 40 3.06 -14.10 -9.52
C ALA A 40 1.78 -14.62 -8.83
N TRP A 41 0.76 -15.02 -9.60
CA TRP A 41 -0.47 -15.62 -9.06
C TRP A 41 -0.25 -16.95 -8.35
N SER A 42 0.82 -17.68 -8.68
CA SER A 42 1.22 -18.89 -7.95
C SER A 42 1.95 -18.60 -6.62
N GLY A 43 2.10 -17.32 -6.25
CA GLY A 43 2.77 -16.88 -5.02
C GLY A 43 4.28 -16.75 -5.15
N LYS A 44 4.84 -16.71 -6.37
CA LYS A 44 6.27 -16.44 -6.57
C LYS A 44 6.51 -14.94 -6.68
N GLU A 45 7.63 -14.49 -6.14
CA GLU A 45 8.14 -13.14 -6.36
C GLU A 45 8.69 -13.05 -7.79
N VAL A 46 8.13 -12.18 -8.63
CA VAL A 46 8.63 -11.97 -9.98
C VAL A 46 9.26 -10.59 -10.10
N ILE A 47 10.59 -10.56 -10.23
CA ILE A 47 11.40 -9.34 -10.35
C ILE A 47 11.67 -9.07 -11.83
N ILE A 48 11.19 -7.94 -12.33
CA ILE A 48 11.51 -7.42 -13.67
C ILE A 48 12.64 -6.40 -13.55
N GLU A 49 13.75 -6.67 -14.24
CA GLU A 49 14.93 -5.80 -14.24
C GLU A 49 15.04 -5.00 -15.54
N ASN A 50 15.10 -3.68 -15.40
CA ASN A 50 15.52 -2.78 -16.47
C ASN A 50 17.01 -2.47 -16.34
N ARG A 51 17.84 -3.31 -16.96
CA ARG A 51 19.31 -3.17 -16.93
C ARG A 51 19.83 -1.87 -17.53
N ARG A 52 19.06 -1.19 -18.39
CA ARG A 52 19.50 0.07 -19.02
C ARG A 52 19.54 1.24 -18.03
N ILE A 53 18.62 1.25 -17.07
CA ILE A 53 18.48 2.31 -16.06
C ILE A 53 18.73 1.81 -14.64
N ASN A 54 19.21 0.57 -14.50
CA ASN A 54 19.49 -0.10 -13.23
C ASN A 54 18.31 -0.05 -12.23
N GLN A 55 17.09 -0.26 -12.72
CA GLN A 55 15.87 -0.32 -11.90
C GLN A 55 15.24 -1.70 -11.92
N LYS A 56 14.50 -2.01 -10.85
CA LYS A 56 13.74 -3.25 -10.72
C LYS A 56 12.30 -2.93 -10.34
N ALA A 57 11.38 -3.77 -10.81
CA ALA A 57 9.98 -3.77 -10.40
C ALA A 57 9.61 -5.18 -9.94
N VAL A 58 8.71 -5.29 -8.98
CA VAL A 58 8.18 -6.57 -8.50
C VAL A 58 6.73 -6.69 -8.94
N LEU A 59 6.40 -7.82 -9.55
CA LEU A 59 5.02 -8.26 -9.74
C LEU A 59 4.61 -9.08 -8.52
N VAL A 60 3.48 -8.70 -7.93
CA VAL A 60 2.86 -9.36 -6.79
C VAL A 60 1.39 -9.53 -7.10
N ASP A 61 0.78 -10.63 -6.64
CA ASP A 61 -0.65 -10.81 -6.77
C ASP A 61 -1.43 -9.84 -5.86
N MET A 62 -2.67 -9.52 -6.24
CA MET A 62 -3.49 -8.56 -5.52
C MET A 62 -3.81 -9.00 -4.08
N ALA A 63 -3.98 -10.29 -3.82
CA ALA A 63 -4.33 -10.76 -2.48
C ALA A 63 -3.14 -10.54 -1.52
N THR A 64 -1.92 -10.79 -1.98
CA THR A 64 -0.70 -10.47 -1.23
C THR A 64 -0.54 -8.97 -1.00
N LEU A 65 -0.72 -8.15 -2.04
CA LEU A 65 -0.64 -6.68 -1.90
C LEU A 65 -1.68 -6.14 -0.92
N ASN A 66 -2.93 -6.56 -1.04
CA ASN A 66 -4.02 -6.21 -0.13
C ASN A 66 -3.70 -6.68 1.30
N GLY A 67 -3.14 -7.88 1.44
CA GLY A 67 -2.66 -8.40 2.73
C GLY A 67 -1.66 -7.46 3.40
N PHE A 68 -0.66 -6.96 2.65
CA PHE A 68 0.29 -5.98 3.18
C PHE A 68 -0.39 -4.67 3.59
N PHE A 69 -1.25 -4.12 2.74
CA PHE A 69 -1.95 -2.88 3.08
C PHE A 69 -2.89 -3.04 4.28
N ASN A 70 -3.57 -4.18 4.44
CA ASN A 70 -4.46 -4.44 5.58
C ASN A 70 -3.72 -4.51 6.93
N LEU A 71 -2.41 -4.78 6.92
CA LEU A 71 -1.58 -4.73 8.13
C LEU A 71 -1.23 -3.31 8.56
N MET A 72 -1.21 -2.36 7.63
CA MET A 72 -0.93 -0.96 7.90
C MET A 72 -2.16 -0.28 8.51
N LYS A 73 -1.99 0.55 9.54
CA LYS A 73 -3.12 1.24 10.20
C LYS A 73 -2.80 2.71 10.33
N PHE A 74 -3.81 3.55 10.13
CA PHE A 74 -3.70 4.98 10.38
C PHE A 74 -4.08 5.27 11.82
N SER A 75 -3.32 6.18 12.44
CA SER A 75 -3.57 6.69 13.78
C SER A 75 -4.13 8.10 13.65
N ILE A 76 -5.46 8.23 13.72
CA ILE A 76 -6.13 9.53 13.67
C ILE A 76 -6.27 10.08 15.09
N HIS A 77 -5.80 11.30 15.28
CA HIS A 77 -5.89 12.02 16.54
C HIS A 77 -6.80 13.23 16.41
N PHE A 78 -7.64 13.48 17.41
CA PHE A 78 -8.49 14.67 17.49
C PHE A 78 -8.17 15.45 18.75
N GLU A 79 -7.94 16.73 18.58
CA GLU A 79 -7.72 17.69 19.67
C GLU A 79 -8.72 18.83 19.52
N GLN A 80 -9.17 19.41 20.63
CA GLN A 80 -10.04 20.58 20.63
C GLN A 80 -9.30 21.73 21.30
N ASP A 81 -9.18 22.85 20.58
CA ASP A 81 -8.76 24.11 21.20
C ASP A 81 -9.99 24.76 21.85
N GLU A 82 -10.07 24.72 23.18
CA GLU A 82 -11.19 25.30 23.95
C GLU A 82 -11.29 26.83 23.82
N LYS A 83 -10.19 27.52 23.48
CA LYS A 83 -10.18 28.99 23.34
C LYS A 83 -10.71 29.43 21.99
N LEU A 84 -10.35 28.70 20.94
CA LEU A 84 -10.77 28.98 19.57
C LEU A 84 -12.07 28.26 19.19
N ASN A 85 -12.48 27.28 19.99
CA ASN A 85 -13.60 26.38 19.71
C ASN A 85 -13.46 25.68 18.33
N VAL A 86 -12.24 25.25 18.03
CA VAL A 86 -11.85 24.56 16.79
C VAL A 86 -11.41 23.15 17.13
N TYR A 87 -11.75 22.19 16.26
CA TYR A 87 -11.22 20.84 16.30
C TYR A 87 -10.07 20.71 15.31
N THR A 88 -8.96 20.18 15.78
CA THR A 88 -7.83 19.77 14.95
C THR A 88 -7.86 18.25 14.83
N VAL A 89 -7.67 17.75 13.61
CA VAL A 89 -7.49 16.32 13.32
C VAL A 89 -6.12 16.13 12.68
N SER A 90 -5.38 15.10 13.10
CA SER A 90 -4.08 14.77 12.52
C SER A 90 -3.92 13.27 12.27
N VAL A 91 -2.99 12.93 11.38
CA VAL A 91 -2.62 11.55 11.03
C VAL A 91 -1.10 11.39 11.06
N SER A 92 -0.63 10.57 11.99
CA SER A 92 0.81 10.46 12.30
C SER A 92 1.62 9.85 11.16
N GLU A 93 1.03 8.94 10.39
CA GLU A 93 1.75 8.18 9.37
C GLU A 93 1.98 8.95 8.06
N LEU A 94 1.43 10.17 7.94
CA LEU A 94 1.63 11.04 6.79
C LEU A 94 2.45 12.28 7.19
N ASP A 95 3.58 12.08 7.87
CA ASP A 95 4.51 13.15 8.27
C ASP A 95 3.77 14.36 8.94
N ASP A 96 2.87 14.05 9.88
CA ASP A 96 2.06 15.00 10.69
C ASP A 96 1.07 15.89 9.93
N TYR A 97 0.45 15.38 8.85
CA TYR A 97 -0.67 16.06 8.22
C TYR A 97 -1.81 16.31 9.22
N TYR A 98 -2.31 17.53 9.23
CA TYR A 98 -3.44 17.93 10.06
C TYR A 98 -4.38 18.88 9.33
N ALA A 99 -5.61 18.97 9.83
CA ALA A 99 -6.59 19.94 9.40
C ALA A 99 -7.46 20.41 10.56
N GLU A 100 -8.16 21.50 10.35
CA GLU A 100 -9.02 22.14 11.35
C GLU A 100 -10.46 22.26 10.86
N GLY A 101 -11.39 22.34 11.81
CA GLY A 101 -12.81 22.59 11.53
C GLY A 101 -13.63 22.89 12.77
N GLU A 102 -14.81 23.47 12.58
CA GLU A 102 -15.72 23.84 13.68
C GLU A 102 -16.31 22.62 14.40
N THR A 103 -16.30 21.46 13.74
CA THR A 103 -16.73 20.17 14.29
C THR A 103 -15.71 19.10 13.93
N LYS A 104 -15.70 17.97 14.65
CA LYS A 104 -14.85 16.81 14.31
C LYS A 104 -15.07 16.34 12.87
N ASP A 105 -16.32 16.30 12.43
CA ASP A 105 -16.65 15.87 11.06
C ASP A 105 -16.14 16.87 10.02
N SER A 106 -16.29 18.19 10.27
CA SER A 106 -15.74 19.21 9.38
C SER A 106 -14.21 19.15 9.32
N ALA A 107 -13.52 18.96 10.45
CA ALA A 107 -12.07 18.86 10.48
C ALA A 107 -11.60 17.62 9.68
N LEU A 108 -12.26 16.47 9.89
CA LEU A 108 -11.99 15.25 9.14
C LEU A 108 -12.23 15.43 7.63
N ASP A 109 -13.32 16.12 7.25
CA ASP A 109 -13.63 16.37 5.86
C ASP A 109 -12.58 17.24 5.17
N THR A 110 -12.08 18.26 5.85
CA THR A 110 -10.95 19.08 5.37
C THR A 110 -9.68 18.25 5.24
N LEU A 111 -9.35 17.44 6.24
CA LEU A 111 -8.18 16.55 6.19
C LEU A 111 -8.25 15.60 4.99
N VAL A 112 -9.42 15.02 4.75
CA VAL A 112 -9.63 14.09 3.63
C VAL A 112 -9.43 14.79 2.28
N ASP A 113 -9.94 16.02 2.13
CA ASP A 113 -9.75 16.79 0.90
C ASP A 113 -8.26 17.09 0.65
N LEU A 114 -7.52 17.49 1.70
CA LEU A 114 -6.06 17.70 1.64
C LEU A 114 -5.32 16.41 1.26
N ILE A 115 -5.68 15.28 1.86
CA ILE A 115 -5.06 13.98 1.56
C ILE A 115 -5.31 13.58 0.11
N ILE A 116 -6.51 13.81 -0.43
CA ILE A 116 -6.83 13.52 -1.82
C ILE A 116 -6.01 14.40 -2.76
N GLU A 117 -5.89 15.70 -2.46
CA GLU A 117 -5.03 16.61 -3.22
C GLU A 117 -3.58 16.13 -3.22
N GLU A 118 -3.07 15.74 -2.05
CA GLU A 118 -1.71 15.24 -1.90
C GLU A 118 -1.48 13.94 -2.66
N CYS A 119 -2.41 12.97 -2.58
CA CYS A 119 -2.32 11.72 -3.33
C CYS A 119 -2.30 11.96 -4.85
N ASN A 120 -3.10 12.90 -5.34
CA ASN A 120 -3.09 13.29 -6.75
C ASN A 120 -1.78 13.98 -7.14
N GLY A 121 -1.25 14.84 -6.26
CA GLY A 121 0.08 15.45 -6.40
C GLY A 121 1.18 14.40 -6.49
N TYR A 122 1.18 13.44 -5.58
CA TYR A 122 2.12 12.32 -5.51
C TYR A 122 2.15 11.49 -6.80
N ILE A 123 0.97 11.17 -7.38
CA ILE A 123 0.88 10.43 -8.65
C ILE A 123 1.47 11.25 -9.80
N LYS A 124 1.11 12.53 -9.87
CA LYS A 124 1.49 13.41 -10.99
C LYS A 124 2.97 13.77 -10.97
N HIS A 125 3.53 13.89 -9.77
CA HIS A 125 4.87 14.43 -9.49
C HIS A 125 5.74 13.43 -8.71
N TYR A 126 5.59 12.12 -8.99
CA TYR A 126 6.21 11.04 -8.20
C TYR A 126 7.72 11.21 -7.97
N ASP A 127 8.46 11.62 -9.00
CA ASP A 127 9.92 11.76 -8.91
C ASP A 127 10.35 12.91 -7.99
N GLU A 128 9.53 13.96 -7.89
CA GLU A 128 9.72 15.04 -6.91
C GLU A 128 9.20 14.60 -5.54
N ALA A 129 7.99 14.08 -5.46
CA ALA A 129 7.29 13.71 -4.23
C ALA A 129 8.08 12.69 -3.38
N LYS A 130 8.75 11.72 -4.02
CA LYS A 130 9.57 10.73 -3.32
C LYS A 130 10.77 11.31 -2.56
N LEU A 131 11.15 12.56 -2.85
CA LEU A 131 12.23 13.28 -2.15
C LEU A 131 11.73 14.00 -0.89
N PHE A 132 10.43 14.31 -0.82
CA PHE A 132 9.82 15.04 0.29
C PHE A 132 9.31 14.11 1.38
N PHE A 133 8.64 13.01 1.00
CA PHE A 133 8.03 12.09 1.93
C PHE A 133 8.98 11.04 2.46
N SER A 134 8.85 10.70 3.75
CA SER A 134 9.51 9.53 4.32
C SER A 134 9.10 8.24 3.59
N ALA A 135 9.95 7.20 3.59
CA ALA A 135 9.61 5.93 2.93
C ALA A 135 8.35 5.30 3.51
N GLU A 136 8.09 5.50 4.80
CA GLU A 136 6.87 5.08 5.48
C GLU A 136 5.66 5.88 4.99
N ALA A 137 5.70 7.21 4.99
CA ALA A 137 4.63 8.05 4.46
C ALA A 137 4.29 7.71 3.00
N GLN A 138 5.31 7.45 2.17
CA GLN A 138 5.11 6.99 0.80
C GLN A 138 4.31 5.68 0.70
N LEU A 139 4.50 4.74 1.63
CA LEU A 139 3.71 3.50 1.67
C LEU A 139 2.25 3.78 2.05
N TYR A 140 2.01 4.67 3.01
CA TYR A 140 0.66 5.05 3.43
C TYR A 140 -0.08 5.84 2.33
N ILE A 141 0.61 6.73 1.61
CA ILE A 141 0.06 7.40 0.42
C ILE A 141 -0.32 6.36 -0.64
N LYS A 142 0.54 5.37 -0.91
CA LYS A 142 0.23 4.28 -1.86
C LYS A 142 -0.96 3.44 -1.42
N LYS A 143 -1.14 3.20 -0.12
CA LYS A 143 -2.32 2.53 0.42
C LYS A 143 -3.60 3.33 0.14
N LEU A 144 -3.58 4.64 0.35
CA LEU A 144 -4.73 5.51 0.05
C LEU A 144 -5.06 5.51 -1.44
N ILE A 145 -4.05 5.63 -2.30
CA ILE A 145 -4.22 5.54 -3.76
C ILE A 145 -4.82 4.19 -4.17
N HIS A 146 -4.33 3.09 -3.57
CA HIS A 146 -4.83 1.74 -3.84
C HIS A 146 -6.29 1.54 -3.43
N GLY A 147 -6.70 2.13 -2.30
CA GLY A 147 -8.08 2.09 -1.83
C GLY A 147 -9.05 2.97 -2.61
N GLY A 148 -8.52 3.87 -3.43
CA GLY A 148 -9.28 4.82 -4.22
C GLY A 148 -9.41 6.19 -3.54
N LEU A 149 -9.50 7.23 -4.38
CA LEU A 149 -9.39 8.63 -3.96
C LEU A 149 -10.74 9.36 -3.94
N ASP A 150 -11.85 8.63 -3.76
CA ASP A 150 -13.11 9.27 -3.40
C ASP A 150 -13.17 9.55 -1.89
N LYS A 151 -13.95 10.57 -1.52
CA LYS A 151 -14.02 11.07 -0.14
C LYS A 151 -14.44 9.99 0.87
N ASN A 152 -15.31 9.07 0.48
CA ASN A 152 -15.80 8.01 1.37
C ASN A 152 -14.76 6.89 1.52
N GLN A 153 -14.10 6.49 0.42
CA GLN A 153 -13.03 5.49 0.44
C GLN A 153 -11.85 5.92 1.31
N VAL A 154 -11.43 7.19 1.18
CA VAL A 154 -10.35 7.74 2.01
C VAL A 154 -10.76 7.75 3.48
N LYS A 155 -11.98 8.20 3.81
CA LYS A 155 -12.50 8.15 5.19
C LYS A 155 -12.52 6.73 5.75
N GLU A 156 -12.98 5.75 4.98
CA GLU A 156 -13.01 4.35 5.40
C GLU A 156 -11.59 3.80 5.63
N THR A 157 -10.67 4.13 4.72
CA THR A 157 -9.27 3.72 4.81
C THR A 157 -8.59 4.28 6.05
N LEU A 158 -8.82 5.57 6.36
CA LEU A 158 -8.30 6.21 7.56
C LEU A 158 -8.88 5.60 8.85
N LYS A 159 -10.19 5.30 8.89
CA LYS A 159 -10.86 4.80 10.11
C LYS A 159 -10.61 3.32 10.38
N ASN A 160 -10.63 2.49 9.34
CA ASN A 160 -10.69 1.03 9.46
C ASN A 160 -9.49 0.34 8.82
N GLY A 161 -8.55 1.09 8.23
CA GLY A 161 -7.48 0.53 7.42
C GLY A 161 -7.91 0.12 6.01
N GLY A 162 -9.19 0.26 5.64
CA GLY A 162 -9.74 -0.20 4.36
C GLY A 162 -9.88 -1.72 4.29
N ASN A 163 -10.92 -2.21 3.62
CA ASN A 163 -11.06 -3.64 3.28
C ASN A 163 -10.74 -3.80 1.79
N PHE A 164 -9.51 -4.21 1.48
CA PHE A 164 -9.05 -4.46 0.11
C PHE A 164 -9.14 -5.93 -0.25
#